data_AF-Q5DEX5-F1
#
_entry.id   AF-Q5DEX5-F1
#
_cell.length_a   1.000
_cell.length_b   1.000
_cell.length_c   1.000
_cell.angle_alpha   90.00
_cell.angle_beta   90.00
_cell.angle_gamma   90.00
#
_symmetry.space_group_name_H-M   'P 1'
#
loop_
_entity.id
_entity.type
_entity.pdbx_description
1 polymer ?
#
loop_
_entity_poly.entity_id
_entity_poly.type
_entity_poly.pdbx_seq_one_letter_code
_entity_poly.pdbx_strand_id
1 'polypeptide(L)'
;MEHYGKRLKISYSHLESTTRILKNGYPEEKETIEPYVSCLKRNRSETFPEDFFRGMDKLEKEIRKHYQNYSEKALEKLKQCTASLKQYFIKLQSEGERMTCDLPNSISAGNRNSLYSQIQIQRHDISIINILAMTFKTLKDVREFVNLAIK
;
A
#
# COMPACT_ATOMS: atom_id res chain seq x y z
N MET A 1 -12.70 1.50 -7.23
CA MET A 1 -11.54 0.92 -7.93
C MET A 1 -11.00 1.83 -9.03
N GLU A 2 -11.83 2.39 -9.91
CA GLU A 2 -11.38 3.26 -11.02
C GLU A 2 -10.55 4.47 -10.59
N HIS A 3 -10.96 5.17 -9.53
CA HIS A 3 -10.21 6.31 -8.96
C HIS A 3 -8.78 5.94 -8.52
N TYR A 4 -8.63 4.82 -7.80
CA TYR A 4 -7.32 4.34 -7.33
C TYR A 4 -6.47 3.79 -8.47
N GLY A 5 -7.08 3.17 -9.48
CA GLY A 5 -6.37 2.77 -10.70
C GLY A 5 -5.81 3.98 -11.47
N LYS A 6 -6.57 5.08 -11.57
CA LYS A 6 -6.09 6.35 -12.13
C LYS A 6 -4.93 6.93 -11.31
N ARG A 7 -5.04 6.94 -9.98
CA ARG A 7 -3.99 7.44 -9.08
C ARG A 7 -2.69 6.65 -9.22
N LEU A 8 -2.79 5.32 -9.25
CA LEU A 8 -1.64 4.44 -9.46
C LEU A 8 -0.96 4.73 -10.81
N LYS A 9 -1.72 4.85 -11.90
CA LYS A 9 -1.19 5.19 -13.23
C LYS A 9 -0.43 6.52 -13.23
N ILE A 10 -0.97 7.53 -12.54
CA ILE A 10 -0.31 8.84 -12.37
C ILE A 10 1.01 8.67 -11.60
N SER A 11 1.02 7.90 -10.51
CA SER A 11 2.25 7.65 -9.73
C SER A 11 3.36 7.01 -10.56
N TYR A 12 3.03 6.04 -11.43
CA TYR A 12 3.98 5.42 -12.35
C TYR A 12 4.57 6.45 -13.32
N SER A 13 3.71 7.28 -13.93
CA SER A 13 4.14 8.33 -14.87
C SER A 13 5.07 9.35 -14.20
N HIS A 14 4.76 9.78 -12.97
CA HIS A 14 5.63 10.70 -12.23
C HIS A 14 7.00 10.08 -11.89
N LEU A 15 7.02 8.81 -11.51
CA LEU A 15 8.28 8.11 -11.22
C LEU A 15 9.15 7.95 -12.48
N GLU A 16 8.55 7.61 -13.62
CA GLU A 16 9.24 7.56 -14.92
C GLU A 16 9.78 8.92 -15.33
N SER A 17 8.97 9.97 -15.21
CA SER A 17 9.39 11.34 -15.52
C SER A 17 10.56 11.79 -14.64
N THR A 18 10.48 11.54 -13.34
CA THR A 18 11.54 11.86 -12.36
C THR A 18 12.83 11.11 -12.68
N THR A 19 12.73 9.82 -13.02
CA THR A 19 13.87 9.00 -13.43
C THR A 19 14.52 9.53 -14.70
N ARG A 20 13.73 9.95 -15.69
CA ARG A 20 14.24 10.54 -16.93
C ARG A 20 14.94 11.86 -16.69
N ILE A 21 14.38 12.74 -15.86
CA ILE A 21 14.99 14.02 -15.49
C ILE A 21 16.34 13.78 -14.81
N LEU A 22 16.41 12.82 -13.89
CA LEU A 22 17.65 12.40 -13.24
C LEU A 22 18.71 11.93 -14.26
N LYS A 23 18.35 11.03 -15.17
CA LYS A 23 19.29 10.51 -16.18
C LYS A 23 19.82 11.60 -17.12
N ASN A 24 19.01 12.61 -17.42
CA ASN A 24 19.42 13.73 -18.27
C ASN A 24 20.25 14.77 -17.53
N GLY A 25 19.99 14.98 -16.24
CA GLY A 25 20.75 15.92 -15.39
C GLY A 25 22.11 15.38 -14.95
N TYR A 26 22.30 14.05 -14.97
CA TYR A 26 23.53 13.37 -14.56
C TYR A 26 23.93 12.31 -15.61
N PRO A 27 24.36 12.73 -16.81
CA PRO A 27 24.64 11.80 -17.91
C PRO A 27 25.79 10.83 -17.61
N GLU A 28 26.79 11.25 -16.84
CA GLU A 28 27.93 10.43 -16.42
C GLU A 28 27.53 9.27 -15.48
N GLU A 29 26.35 9.37 -14.86
CA GLU A 29 25.83 8.41 -13.88
C GLU A 29 24.59 7.68 -14.39
N LYS A 30 24.35 7.75 -15.70
CA LYS A 30 23.20 7.10 -16.34
C LYS A 30 23.17 5.58 -16.09
N GLU A 31 24.34 4.95 -16.03
CA GLU A 31 24.49 3.51 -15.79
C GLU A 31 24.26 3.11 -14.32
N THR A 32 24.43 4.03 -13.36
CA THR A 32 24.23 3.79 -11.93
C THR A 32 22.83 4.21 -11.45
N ILE A 33 22.21 5.19 -12.12
CA ILE A 33 20.84 5.68 -11.82
C ILE A 33 19.78 4.59 -12.02
N GLU A 34 19.84 3.83 -13.12
CA GLU A 34 18.82 2.81 -13.42
C GLU A 34 18.84 1.66 -12.39
N PRO A 35 20.01 1.07 -12.04
CA PRO A 35 20.12 0.14 -10.93
C PRO A 35 19.65 0.72 -9.60
N TYR A 36 20.01 1.97 -9.29
CA TYR A 36 19.61 2.62 -8.05
C TYR A 36 18.08 2.76 -7.95
N VAL A 37 17.42 3.26 -9.00
CA VAL A 37 15.95 3.39 -9.05
C VAL A 37 15.28 2.03 -8.98
N SER A 38 15.81 1.03 -9.71
CA SER A 38 15.31 -0.35 -9.68
C SER A 38 15.42 -0.94 -8.27
N CYS A 39 16.55 -0.73 -7.59
CA CYS A 39 16.74 -1.14 -6.21
C CYS A 39 15.73 -0.45 -5.29
N LEU A 40 15.56 0.88 -5.38
CA LEU A 40 14.59 1.58 -4.54
C LEU A 40 13.15 1.12 -4.80
N LYS A 41 12.79 0.70 -6.01
CA LYS A 41 11.48 0.10 -6.29
C LYS A 41 11.31 -1.30 -5.66
N ARG A 42 12.41 -2.05 -5.55
CA ARG A 42 12.46 -3.42 -5.00
C ARG A 42 12.66 -3.48 -3.50
N ASN A 43 13.24 -2.43 -2.90
CA ASN A 43 13.44 -2.28 -1.46
C ASN A 43 12.11 -2.03 -0.74
N ARG A 44 11.17 -2.96 -0.94
CA ARG A 44 9.79 -2.90 -0.49
C ARG A 44 9.75 -3.37 0.96
N SER A 45 10.17 -2.51 1.87
CA SER A 45 9.44 -2.47 3.14
C SER A 45 8.09 -1.84 2.82
N GLU A 46 7.06 -2.66 2.57
CA GLU A 46 5.68 -2.15 2.57
C GLU A 46 5.44 -1.55 3.96
N THR A 47 5.05 -0.28 4.04
CA THR A 47 4.77 0.35 5.33
C THR A 47 3.52 -0.32 5.90
N PHE A 48 3.60 -0.79 7.14
CA PHE A 48 2.44 -1.39 7.81
C PHE A 48 1.34 -0.33 7.87
N PRO A 49 0.12 -0.60 7.36
CA PRO A 49 -0.90 0.44 7.23
C PRO A 49 -1.63 0.66 8.57
N GLU A 50 -0.92 1.21 9.56
CA GLU A 50 -1.41 1.42 10.93
C GLU A 50 -2.75 2.16 10.97
N ASP A 51 -2.89 3.22 10.17
CA ASP A 51 -4.11 4.03 10.11
C ASP A 51 -5.33 3.25 9.59
N PHE A 52 -5.10 2.34 8.63
CA PHE A 52 -6.17 1.47 8.15
C PHE A 52 -6.65 0.54 9.26
N PHE A 53 -5.73 -0.13 9.97
CA PHE A 53 -6.10 -1.02 11.07
C PHE A 53 -6.76 -0.28 12.23
N ARG A 54 -6.32 0.94 12.53
CA ARG A 54 -6.99 1.83 13.48
C ARG A 54 -8.41 2.18 13.03
N GLY A 55 -8.63 2.35 11.73
CA GLY A 55 -9.95 2.53 11.13
C GLY A 55 -10.84 1.29 11.32
N MET A 56 -10.31 0.09 11.12
CA MET A 56 -11.03 -1.17 11.33
C MET A 56 -11.43 -1.35 12.81
N ASP A 57 -10.54 -1.04 13.75
CA ASP A 57 -10.83 -1.11 15.18
C ASP A 57 -11.93 -0.10 15.59
N LYS A 58 -11.96 1.09 14.97
CA LYS A 58 -13.04 2.07 15.16
C LYS A 58 -14.37 1.57 14.61
N LEU A 59 -14.36 0.99 13.40
CA LEU A 59 -15.57 0.42 12.78
C LEU A 59 -16.18 -0.68 13.66
N GLU A 60 -15.34 -1.55 14.24
CA GLU A 60 -15.81 -2.58 15.18
C GLU A 60 -16.56 -1.94 16.37
N LYS A 61 -15.98 -0.90 16.97
CA LYS A 61 -16.58 -0.18 18.11
C LYS A 61 -17.92 0.47 17.75
N GLU A 62 -18.01 1.11 16.59
CA GLU A 62 -19.25 1.73 16.11
C GLU A 62 -20.36 0.70 15.87
N ILE A 63 -20.03 -0.45 15.26
CA ILE A 63 -21.00 -1.54 15.06
C ILE A 63 -21.53 -2.05 16.40
N ARG A 64 -20.65 -2.29 17.38
CA ARG A 64 -21.05 -2.74 18.73
C ARG A 64 -21.98 -1.74 19.43
N LYS A 65 -21.73 -0.45 19.25
CA LYS A 65 -22.51 0.62 19.87
C LYS A 65 -23.91 0.73 19.27
N HIS A 66 -24.02 0.59 17.96
CA HIS A 66 -25.26 0.89 17.23
C HIS A 66 -26.12 -0.34 16.87
N TYR A 67 -25.57 -1.55 16.92
CA TYR A 67 -26.27 -2.78 16.51
C TYR A 67 -26.07 -3.91 17.53
N GLN A 68 -26.93 -4.01 18.55
CA GLN A 68 -26.74 -4.97 19.64
C GLN A 68 -27.06 -6.44 19.29
N ASN A 69 -28.06 -6.72 18.44
CA ASN A 69 -28.58 -8.09 18.23
C ASN A 69 -28.17 -8.77 16.91
N TYR A 70 -27.83 -8.01 15.86
CA TYR A 70 -27.49 -8.55 14.53
C TYR A 70 -25.98 -8.55 14.24
N SER A 71 -25.17 -8.06 15.17
CA SER A 71 -23.78 -7.72 14.91
C SER A 71 -22.79 -8.84 15.18
N GLU A 72 -23.12 -9.89 15.92
CA GLU A 72 -22.09 -10.80 16.44
C GLU A 72 -21.36 -11.57 15.34
N LYS A 73 -22.10 -12.16 14.38
CA LYS A 73 -21.51 -12.79 13.18
C LYS A 73 -20.79 -11.78 12.28
N ALA A 74 -21.32 -10.57 12.13
CA ALA A 74 -20.70 -9.53 11.30
C ALA A 74 -19.38 -9.03 11.92
N LEU A 75 -19.35 -8.89 13.25
CA LEU A 75 -18.19 -8.52 14.04
C LEU A 75 -17.13 -9.63 14.01
N GLU A 76 -17.53 -10.90 14.10
CA GLU A 76 -16.62 -12.03 13.98
C GLU A 76 -15.91 -12.03 12.62
N LYS A 77 -16.67 -11.88 11.53
CA LYS A 77 -16.10 -11.78 10.17
C LYS A 77 -15.20 -10.55 10.02
N LEU A 78 -15.57 -9.40 10.59
CA LEU A 78 -14.74 -8.19 10.58
C LEU A 78 -13.41 -8.44 11.28
N LYS A 79 -13.41 -9.09 12.46
CA LYS A 79 -12.20 -9.45 13.20
C LYS A 79 -11.31 -10.42 12.42
N GLN A 80 -11.90 -11.48 11.85
CA GLN A 80 -11.17 -12.45 11.04
C GLN A 80 -10.51 -11.78 9.82
N CYS A 81 -11.23 -10.87 9.16
CA CYS A 81 -10.70 -10.05 8.08
C CYS A 81 -9.51 -9.20 8.53
N THR A 82 -9.68 -8.42 9.60
CA THR A 82 -8.64 -7.56 10.17
C THR A 82 -7.39 -8.38 10.53
N ALA A 83 -7.56 -9.54 11.18
CA ALA A 83 -6.45 -10.41 11.54
C ALA A 83 -5.71 -10.97 10.31
N SER A 84 -6.45 -11.43 9.31
CA SER A 84 -5.88 -11.96 8.05
C SER A 84 -5.10 -10.87 7.30
N LEU A 85 -5.64 -9.66 7.26
CA LEU A 85 -4.97 -8.48 6.71
C LEU A 85 -3.67 -8.15 7.47
N LYS A 86 -3.70 -8.13 8.81
CA LYS A 86 -2.50 -7.88 9.63
C LYS A 86 -1.40 -8.90 9.30
N GLN A 87 -1.75 -10.19 9.26
CA GLN A 87 -0.80 -11.25 8.93
C GLN A 87 -0.22 -11.12 7.51
N TYR A 88 -1.05 -10.78 6.52
CA TYR A 88 -0.59 -10.53 5.16
C TYR A 88 0.45 -9.42 5.09
N PHE A 89 0.21 -8.28 5.76
CA PHE A 89 1.18 -7.17 5.78
C PHE A 89 2.44 -7.49 6.56
N ILE A 90 2.34 -8.21 7.68
CA ILE A 90 3.52 -8.71 8.42
C ILE A 90 4.37 -9.61 7.52
N LYS A 91 3.73 -10.53 6.80
CA LYS A 91 4.41 -11.43 5.86
C LYS A 91 5.10 -10.66 4.75
N LEU A 92 4.39 -9.74 4.09
CA LEU A 92 4.98 -8.86 3.06
C LEU A 92 6.19 -8.08 3.57
N GLN A 93 6.13 -7.56 4.80
CA GLN A 93 7.26 -6.87 5.41
C GLN A 93 8.44 -7.79 5.69
N SER A 94 8.18 -9.02 6.14
CA SER A 94 9.22 -10.02 6.43
C SER A 94 9.87 -10.59 5.17
N GLU A 95 9.11 -10.68 4.07
CA GLU A 95 9.60 -11.13 2.75
C GLU A 95 10.29 -10.01 1.97
N GLY A 96 10.10 -8.75 2.40
CA GLY A 96 10.83 -7.61 1.85
C GLY A 96 12.31 -7.70 2.23
N GLU A 97 13.18 -8.00 1.26
CA GLU A 97 14.62 -7.88 1.45
C GLU A 97 14.97 -6.44 1.83
N ARG A 98 15.56 -6.25 3.01
CA ARG A 98 16.24 -5.00 3.38
C ARG A 98 17.51 -4.89 2.53
N MET A 99 17.34 -4.45 1.30
CA MET A 99 18.45 -4.24 0.38
C MET A 99 19.04 -2.84 0.57
N THR A 100 20.36 -2.74 0.61
CA THR A 100 21.04 -1.45 0.50
C THR A 100 21.08 -1.08 -0.99
N CYS A 101 20.65 0.14 -1.32
CA CYS A 101 20.71 0.64 -2.68
C CYS A 101 21.95 1.50 -2.83
N ASP A 102 22.84 1.11 -3.75
CA ASP A 102 24.07 1.84 -4.03
C ASP A 102 23.74 3.24 -4.56
N LEU A 103 24.05 4.23 -3.74
CA LEU A 103 23.75 5.61 -4.04
C LEU A 103 24.76 6.17 -5.06
N PRO A 104 24.30 6.74 -6.19
CA PRO A 104 25.20 7.42 -7.12
C PRO A 104 25.83 8.66 -6.47
N ASN A 105 27.14 8.86 -6.69
CA ASN A 105 27.96 9.82 -5.95
C ASN A 105 27.60 11.29 -6.25
N SER A 106 27.12 11.56 -7.46
CA SER A 106 26.89 12.93 -7.96
C SER A 106 25.47 13.48 -7.77
N ILE A 107 24.49 12.65 -7.38
CA ILE A 107 23.09 13.09 -7.31
C ILE A 107 22.86 14.01 -6.10
N SER A 108 22.29 15.19 -6.34
CA SER A 108 21.97 16.16 -5.29
C SER A 108 20.97 15.61 -4.26
N ALA A 109 21.04 16.09 -3.02
CA ALA A 109 20.08 15.73 -1.97
C ALA A 109 18.61 16.01 -2.38
N GLY A 110 18.35 17.14 -3.04
CA GLY A 110 17.01 17.49 -3.53
C GLY A 110 16.46 16.47 -4.52
N ASN A 111 17.28 16.04 -5.48
CA ASN A 111 16.88 15.05 -6.48
C ASN A 111 16.68 13.66 -5.84
N ARG A 112 17.51 13.27 -4.87
CA ARG A 112 17.35 12.04 -4.08
C ARG A 112 16.02 12.05 -3.32
N ASN A 113 15.72 13.15 -2.63
CA ASN A 113 14.49 13.29 -1.85
C ASN A 113 13.24 13.26 -2.75
N SER A 114 13.30 13.89 -3.91
CA SER A 114 12.21 13.86 -4.90
C SER A 114 11.95 12.42 -5.38
N LEU A 115 12.99 11.69 -5.78
CA LEU A 115 12.87 10.29 -6.20
C LEU A 115 12.29 9.41 -5.09
N TYR A 116 12.82 9.53 -3.87
CA TYR A 116 12.33 8.79 -2.72
C TYR A 116 10.85 9.07 -2.45
N SER A 117 10.43 10.34 -2.52
CA SER A 117 9.05 10.75 -2.31
C SER A 117 8.09 10.13 -3.34
N GLN A 118 8.48 10.11 -4.63
CA GLN A 118 7.67 9.48 -5.67
C GLN A 118 7.52 7.96 -5.46
N ILE A 119 8.60 7.29 -5.05
CA ILE A 119 8.57 5.86 -4.73
C ILE A 119 7.66 5.58 -3.53
N GLN A 120 7.70 6.43 -2.50
CA GLN A 120 6.82 6.31 -1.34
C GLN A 120 5.34 6.52 -1.69
N ILE A 121 5.03 7.50 -2.54
CA ILE A 121 3.66 7.73 -3.04
C ILE A 121 3.15 6.49 -3.77
N GLN A 122 3.95 5.93 -4.69
CA GLN A 122 3.58 4.74 -5.44
C GLN A 122 3.33 3.53 -4.51
N ARG A 123 4.18 3.32 -3.51
CA ARG A 123 3.99 2.25 -2.50
C ARG A 123 2.71 2.44 -1.72
N HIS A 124 2.44 3.65 -1.26
CA HIS A 124 1.22 3.96 -0.53
C HIS A 124 -0.03 3.66 -1.37
N ASP A 125 -0.04 4.03 -2.65
CA ASP A 125 -1.15 3.73 -3.57
C ASP A 125 -1.33 2.22 -3.79
N ILE A 126 -0.24 1.46 -3.94
CA ILE A 126 -0.28 -0.01 -4.05
C ILE A 126 -0.85 -0.63 -2.77
N SER A 127 -0.38 -0.19 -1.60
CA SER A 127 -0.87 -0.62 -0.30
C SER A 127 -2.38 -0.37 -0.14
N ILE A 128 -2.86 0.82 -0.53
CA ILE A 128 -4.30 1.13 -0.52
C ILE A 128 -5.08 0.19 -1.45
N ILE A 129 -4.57 -0.08 -2.66
CA ILE A 129 -5.24 -0.98 -3.61
C ILE A 129 -5.32 -2.40 -3.05
N ASN A 130 -4.24 -2.91 -2.43
CA ASN A 130 -4.22 -4.22 -1.81
C ASN A 130 -5.24 -4.31 -0.66
N ILE A 131 -5.27 -3.29 0.20
CA ILE A 131 -6.26 -3.16 1.28
C ILE A 131 -7.67 -3.18 0.71
N LEU A 132 -7.95 -2.38 -0.32
CA LEU A 132 -9.28 -2.31 -0.92
C LEU A 132 -9.66 -3.63 -1.58
N ALA A 133 -8.78 -4.27 -2.32
CA ALA A 133 -9.05 -5.55 -2.98
C ALA A 133 -9.40 -6.65 -1.96
N MET A 134 -8.63 -6.73 -0.86
CA MET A 134 -8.90 -7.67 0.21
C MET A 134 -10.17 -7.33 0.99
N THR A 135 -10.37 -6.05 1.31
CA THR A 135 -11.58 -5.57 2.00
C THR A 135 -12.82 -5.82 1.15
N PHE A 136 -12.79 -5.57 -0.15
CA PHE A 136 -13.90 -5.85 -1.07
C PHE A 136 -14.20 -7.34 -1.16
N LYS A 137 -13.16 -8.18 -1.27
CA LYS A 137 -13.33 -9.64 -1.24
C LYS A 137 -14.07 -10.05 0.03
N THR A 138 -13.59 -9.61 1.19
CA THR A 138 -14.18 -10.00 2.47
C THR A 138 -15.54 -9.37 2.75
N LEU A 139 -15.77 -8.11 2.37
CA LEU A 139 -17.07 -7.46 2.52
C LEU A 139 -18.12 -8.03 1.58
N LYS A 140 -17.74 -8.51 0.38
CA LYS A 140 -18.64 -9.28 -0.48
C LYS A 140 -19.07 -10.57 0.22
N ASP A 141 -18.12 -11.29 0.84
CA ASP A 141 -18.38 -12.51 1.62
C ASP A 141 -19.25 -12.23 2.88
N VAL A 142 -19.22 -11.00 3.42
CA VAL A 142 -20.10 -10.55 4.51
C VAL A 142 -21.50 -10.18 4.00
N ARG A 143 -21.60 -9.44 2.90
CA ARG A 143 -22.88 -8.97 2.32
C ARG A 143 -23.75 -10.13 1.84
N GLU A 144 -23.16 -11.15 1.20
CA GLU A 144 -23.89 -12.38 0.85
C GLU A 144 -24.47 -13.06 2.09
N PHE A 145 -23.77 -13.00 3.22
CA PHE A 145 -24.22 -13.57 4.48
C PHE A 145 -25.32 -12.76 5.18
N VAL A 146 -25.24 -11.43 5.15
CA VAL A 146 -26.31 -10.55 5.70
C VAL A 146 -27.59 -10.74 4.89
N ASN A 147 -27.50 -10.87 3.56
CA ASN A 147 -28.65 -11.16 2.71
C ASN A 147 -29.25 -12.56 2.95
N LEU A 148 -28.44 -13.53 3.39
CA LEU A 148 -28.91 -14.86 3.79
C LEU A 148 -29.54 -14.88 5.19
N ALA A 149 -29.13 -13.98 6.07
CA ALA A 149 -29.65 -13.86 7.44
C ALA A 149 -30.94 -13.01 7.56
N ILE A 150 -31.37 -12.36 6.47
CA ILE A 150 -32.60 -11.56 6.38
C ILE A 150 -33.75 -12.36 5.71
N LYS A 151 -33.55 -13.66 5.42
CA LYS A 151 -34.62 -14.59 5.07
C LYS A 151 -35.00 -15.43 6.28
#